data_AF-A0A928PZ51-F1
#
_entry.id   AF-A0A928PZ51-F1
#
_cell.length_a   1.000
_cell.length_b   1.000
_cell.length_c   1.000
_cell.angle_alpha   90.00
_cell.angle_beta   90.00
_cell.angle_gamma   90.00
#
_symmetry.space_group_name_H-M   'P 1'
#
loop_
_entity.id
_entity.type
_entity.pdbx_description
1 polymer ?
#
loop_
_entity_poly.entity_id
_entity_poly.type
_entity_poly.pdbx_seq_one_letter_code
_entity_poly.pdbx_strand_id
1 'polypeptide(L)'
;MAKKRCLSVDVFESESFLKLTKNSRILYVGLLLHADDDGIVENCLSVMRLLVASKKQINELENAGFLIKFENVYVIKHWHRHNQIPPSKKEPSMYNEVLKNLIINGKKEYELKRENAKTPTNPSLISAE
;
A
#
# COMPACT_ATOMS: atom_id res chain seq x y z
N MET A 1 16.44 7.59 -9.19
CA MET A 1 15.66 6.33 -9.29
C MET A 1 16.42 5.16 -8.67
N ALA A 2 15.79 4.43 -7.75
CA ALA A 2 16.30 3.12 -7.36
C ALA A 2 15.90 2.07 -8.42
N LYS A 3 16.87 1.52 -9.16
CA LYS A 3 16.62 0.50 -10.21
C LYS A 3 16.63 -0.96 -9.70
N LYS A 4 16.80 -1.16 -8.40
CA LYS A 4 16.81 -2.48 -7.76
C LYS A 4 15.78 -2.49 -6.64
N ARG A 5 15.10 -3.62 -6.48
CA ARG A 5 14.13 -3.87 -5.41
C ARG A 5 14.67 -4.96 -4.49
N CYS A 6 14.49 -4.78 -3.20
CA CYS A 6 14.79 -5.78 -2.18
C CYS A 6 13.49 -6.46 -1.74
N LEU A 7 13.58 -7.72 -1.34
CA LEU A 7 12.48 -8.50 -0.77
C LEU A 7 12.81 -8.81 0.68
N SER A 8 11.82 -8.65 1.56
CA SER A 8 11.99 -8.84 3.01
C SER A 8 11.58 -10.27 3.33
N VAL A 9 12.51 -11.06 3.83
CA VAL A 9 12.26 -12.44 4.23
C VAL A 9 11.10 -12.49 5.24
N ASP A 10 11.10 -11.62 6.24
CA ASP A 10 10.05 -11.55 7.27
C ASP A 10 8.63 -11.36 6.70
N VAL A 11 8.48 -10.62 5.60
CA VAL A 11 7.16 -10.45 4.97
C VAL A 11 6.77 -11.73 4.22
N PHE A 12 7.71 -12.35 3.51
CA PHE A 12 7.48 -13.57 2.72
C PHE A 12 7.30 -14.83 3.59
N GLU A 13 7.86 -14.85 4.79
CA GLU A 13 7.71 -15.93 5.76
C GLU A 13 6.55 -15.67 6.75
N SER A 14 5.91 -14.50 6.67
CA SER A 14 4.75 -14.21 7.52
C SER A 14 3.58 -15.16 7.25
N GLU A 15 2.87 -15.55 8.31
CA GLU A 15 1.73 -16.44 8.23
C GLU A 15 0.65 -15.91 7.26
N SER A 16 0.40 -14.59 7.28
CA SER A 16 -0.55 -13.93 6.36
C SER A 16 -0.15 -14.08 4.91
N PHE A 17 1.16 -14.03 4.59
CA PHE A 17 1.64 -14.23 3.22
C PHE A 17 1.56 -15.69 2.79
N LEU A 18 1.89 -16.62 3.70
CA LEU A 18 1.84 -18.06 3.42
C LEU A 18 0.41 -18.57 3.17
N LYS A 19 -0.61 -17.88 3.73
CA LYS A 19 -2.03 -18.15 3.45
C LYS A 19 -2.48 -17.77 2.03
N LEU A 20 -1.72 -16.93 1.32
CA LEU A 20 -2.06 -16.51 -0.04
C LEU A 20 -1.85 -17.66 -1.04
N THR A 21 -2.73 -17.71 -2.06
CA THR A 21 -2.54 -18.61 -3.19
C THR A 21 -1.20 -18.33 -3.90
N LYS A 22 -0.63 -19.37 -4.53
CA LYS A 22 0.64 -19.27 -5.27
C LYS A 22 0.62 -18.12 -6.28
N ASN A 23 -0.49 -17.96 -7.01
CA ASN A 23 -0.62 -16.92 -8.03
C ASN A 23 -0.71 -15.52 -7.42
N SER A 24 -1.35 -15.35 -6.27
CA SER A 24 -1.38 -14.06 -5.56
C SER A 24 -0.01 -13.69 -5.01
N ARG A 25 0.77 -14.66 -4.52
CA ARG A 25 2.16 -14.45 -4.11
C ARG A 25 3.05 -14.01 -5.29
N ILE A 26 2.91 -14.64 -6.45
CA ILE A 26 3.63 -14.24 -7.67
C ILE A 26 3.22 -12.83 -8.11
N LEU A 27 1.92 -12.52 -8.12
CA LEU A 27 1.43 -11.19 -8.46
C LEU A 27 1.99 -10.13 -7.50
N TYR A 28 2.03 -10.40 -6.20
CA TYR A 28 2.61 -9.49 -5.21
C TYR A 28 4.08 -9.16 -5.49
N VAL A 29 4.89 -10.15 -5.86
CA VAL A 29 6.29 -9.94 -6.26
C VAL A 29 6.37 -9.06 -7.51
N GLY A 30 5.52 -9.29 -8.50
CA GLY A 30 5.43 -8.44 -9.68
C GLY A 30 5.08 -7.00 -9.34
N LEU A 31 4.09 -6.80 -8.48
CA LEU A 31 3.69 -5.47 -8.03
C LEU A 31 4.84 -4.76 -7.31
N LEU A 32 5.59 -5.45 -6.44
CA LEU A 32 6.80 -4.92 -5.80
C LEU A 32 7.87 -4.50 -6.81
N LEU A 33 8.06 -5.27 -7.89
CA LEU A 33 9.02 -4.97 -8.93
C LEU A 33 8.64 -3.72 -9.72
N HIS A 34 7.33 -3.54 -9.99
CA HIS A 34 6.79 -2.50 -10.85
C HIS A 34 6.25 -1.26 -10.11
N ALA A 35 6.32 -1.23 -8.79
CA ALA A 35 6.02 -0.04 -8.00
C ALA A 35 7.06 1.07 -8.19
N ASP A 36 6.64 2.32 -8.03
CA ASP A 36 7.55 3.47 -7.94
C ASP A 36 8.39 3.44 -6.65
N ASP A 37 9.25 4.44 -6.42
CA ASP A 37 10.13 4.47 -5.24
C ASP A 37 9.37 4.77 -3.92
N ASP A 38 8.05 5.02 -4.00
CA ASP A 38 7.11 5.19 -2.89
C ASP A 38 6.20 3.96 -2.68
N GLY A 39 6.32 2.92 -3.51
CA GLY A 39 5.52 1.70 -3.38
C GLY A 39 4.13 1.80 -4.01
N ILE A 40 3.91 2.78 -4.89
CA ILE A 40 2.68 2.97 -5.63
C ILE A 40 2.76 2.25 -6.96
N VAL A 41 1.71 1.49 -7.26
CA VAL A 41 1.52 0.80 -8.52
C VAL A 41 0.41 1.51 -9.29
N GLU A 42 0.82 2.35 -10.24
CA GLU A 42 -0.10 3.01 -11.17
C GLU A 42 -0.75 2.00 -12.11
N ASN A 43 0.05 1.24 -12.86
CA ASN A 43 -0.46 0.40 -13.93
C ASN A 43 -0.58 -1.08 -13.53
N CYS A 44 -1.44 -1.33 -12.53
CA CYS A 44 -1.69 -2.69 -12.03
C CYS A 44 -2.17 -3.65 -13.14
N LEU A 45 -2.99 -3.17 -14.09
CA LEU A 45 -3.47 -3.97 -15.22
C LEU A 45 -2.33 -4.48 -16.12
N SER A 46 -1.27 -3.70 -16.30
CA SER A 46 -0.13 -4.14 -17.11
C SER A 46 0.71 -5.19 -16.39
N VAL A 47 0.88 -5.07 -15.07
CA VAL A 47 1.53 -6.11 -14.26
C VAL A 47 0.70 -7.41 -14.29
N MET A 48 -0.62 -7.30 -14.18
CA MET A 48 -1.50 -8.46 -14.30
C MET A 48 -1.40 -9.13 -15.67
N ARG A 49 -1.36 -8.36 -16.76
CA ARG A 49 -1.15 -8.90 -18.12
C ARG A 49 0.19 -9.61 -18.26
N LEU A 50 1.26 -9.01 -17.74
CA LEU A 50 2.60 -9.59 -17.77
C LEU A 50 2.66 -10.95 -17.06
N LEU A 51 1.97 -11.07 -15.92
CA LEU A 51 1.97 -12.28 -15.10
C LEU A 51 0.81 -13.23 -15.37
N VAL A 52 -0.02 -12.94 -16.38
CA VAL A 52 -1.24 -13.70 -16.70
C VAL A 52 -2.13 -13.87 -15.47
N ALA A 53 -2.22 -12.81 -14.66
CA ALA A 53 -2.98 -12.78 -13.43
C ALA A 53 -4.42 -12.29 -13.65
N SER A 54 -5.34 -12.81 -12.87
CA SER A 54 -6.75 -12.42 -12.89
C SER A 54 -7.08 -11.47 -11.75
N LYS A 55 -8.23 -10.81 -11.84
CA LYS A 55 -8.74 -9.92 -10.77
C LYS A 55 -8.92 -10.63 -9.43
N LYS A 56 -9.09 -11.96 -9.42
CA LYS A 56 -9.18 -12.76 -8.19
C LYS A 56 -7.93 -12.61 -7.32
N GLN A 57 -6.74 -12.57 -7.92
CA GLN A 57 -5.50 -12.42 -7.16
C GLN A 57 -5.38 -11.03 -6.53
N ILE A 58 -5.80 -9.97 -7.23
CA ILE A 58 -5.86 -8.62 -6.66
C ILE A 58 -6.83 -8.57 -5.48
N ASN A 59 -8.03 -9.09 -5.65
CA ASN A 59 -9.02 -9.13 -4.57
C ASN A 59 -8.50 -9.91 -3.36
N GLU A 60 -7.79 -11.03 -3.57
CA GLU A 60 -7.17 -11.78 -2.47
C GLU A 60 -6.11 -10.94 -1.74
N LEU A 61 -5.25 -10.23 -2.47
CA LEU A 61 -4.23 -9.35 -1.90
C LEU A 61 -4.84 -8.15 -1.14
N GLU A 62 -5.93 -7.56 -1.65
CA GLU A 62 -6.70 -6.52 -0.95
C GLU A 62 -7.30 -7.06 0.35
N ASN A 63 -8.00 -8.18 0.29
CA ASN A 63 -8.66 -8.79 1.45
C ASN A 63 -7.67 -9.24 2.53
N ALA A 64 -6.49 -9.72 2.12
CA ALA A 64 -5.41 -10.07 3.03
C ALA A 64 -4.62 -8.85 3.54
N GLY A 65 -4.95 -7.63 3.08
CA GLY A 65 -4.34 -6.38 3.53
C GLY A 65 -2.95 -6.11 2.97
N PHE A 66 -2.55 -6.73 1.86
CA PHE A 66 -1.25 -6.50 1.20
C PHE A 66 -1.26 -5.27 0.28
N LEU A 67 -2.45 -4.92 -0.24
CA LEU A 67 -2.66 -3.78 -1.12
C LEU A 67 -3.69 -2.82 -0.50
N ILE A 68 -3.40 -1.54 -0.56
CA ILE A 68 -4.35 -0.47 -0.24
C ILE A 68 -4.81 0.14 -1.56
N LYS A 69 -6.10 0.06 -1.83
CA LYS A 69 -6.69 0.55 -3.07
C LYS A 69 -7.04 2.03 -2.98
N PHE A 70 -6.64 2.78 -3.99
CA PHE A 70 -7.14 4.12 -4.30
C PHE A 70 -7.85 4.09 -5.66
N GLU A 71 -8.38 5.22 -6.14
CA GLU A 71 -9.19 5.26 -7.37
C GLU A 71 -8.52 4.59 -8.57
N ASN A 72 -7.30 5.01 -8.89
CA ASN A 72 -6.59 4.54 -10.09
C ASN A 72 -5.28 3.79 -9.78
N VAL A 73 -4.90 3.68 -8.51
CA VAL A 73 -3.60 3.12 -8.10
C VAL A 73 -3.73 2.19 -6.91
N TYR A 74 -2.74 1.33 -6.73
CA TYR A 74 -2.58 0.52 -5.53
C TYR A 74 -1.33 0.93 -4.78
N VAL A 75 -1.38 0.89 -3.45
CA VAL A 75 -0.21 1.08 -2.60
C VAL A 75 0.15 -0.24 -1.93
N ILE A 76 1.41 -0.63 -2.01
CA ILE A 76 1.92 -1.84 -1.38
C ILE A 76 2.12 -1.57 0.11
N LYS A 77 1.32 -2.20 0.97
CA LYS A 77 1.34 -1.95 2.43
C LYS A 77 2.74 -2.07 3.02
N HIS A 78 3.47 -3.11 2.66
CA HIS A 78 4.77 -3.44 3.23
C HIS A 78 5.96 -2.79 2.50
N TRP A 79 5.74 -1.76 1.67
CA TRP A 79 6.81 -1.18 0.84
C TRP A 79 8.08 -0.83 1.62
N HIS A 80 7.96 -0.13 2.76
CA HIS A 80 9.10 0.29 3.57
C HIS A 80 9.77 -0.84 4.36
N ARG A 81 9.10 -1.99 4.49
CA ARG A 81 9.73 -3.23 4.99
C ARG A 81 10.60 -3.88 3.92
N HIS A 82 10.17 -3.80 2.66
CA HIS A 82 10.92 -4.31 1.51
C HIS A 82 12.07 -3.39 1.10
N ASN A 83 11.80 -2.10 0.96
CA ASN A 83 12.67 -1.14 0.33
C ASN A 83 12.85 0.08 1.23
N GLN A 84 14.08 0.31 1.68
CA GLN A 84 14.48 1.55 2.35
C GLN A 84 15.35 2.34 1.38
N ILE A 85 14.71 3.16 0.55
CA ILE A 85 15.38 3.95 -0.49
C ILE A 85 15.83 5.27 0.14
N PRO A 86 17.13 5.60 0.15
CA PRO A 86 17.60 6.88 0.68
C PRO A 86 16.98 8.05 -0.09
N PRO A 87 16.60 9.16 0.59
CA PRO A 87 15.98 10.32 -0.06
C PRO A 87 16.78 10.86 -1.25
N SER A 88 18.12 10.81 -1.20
CA SER A 88 19.00 11.26 -2.28
C SER A 88 18.92 10.41 -3.56
N LYS A 89 18.39 9.18 -3.49
CA LYS A 89 18.28 8.26 -4.63
C LYS A 89 16.85 8.10 -5.12
N LYS A 90 15.90 8.56 -4.30
CA LYS A 90 14.47 8.40 -4.49
C LYS A 90 13.96 9.39 -5.53
N GLU A 91 13.16 8.90 -6.46
CA GLU A 91 12.30 9.76 -7.26
C GLU A 91 10.92 9.85 -6.61
N PRO A 92 10.43 11.06 -6.29
CA PRO A 92 9.16 11.21 -5.61
C PRO A 92 8.01 10.79 -6.53
N SER A 93 7.01 10.13 -5.95
CA SER A 93 5.80 9.80 -6.68
C SER A 93 5.06 11.04 -7.20
N MET A 94 4.40 10.89 -8.35
CA MET A 94 3.43 11.87 -8.83
C MET A 94 2.12 11.85 -8.03
N TYR A 95 1.85 10.78 -7.27
CA TYR A 95 0.62 10.60 -6.49
C TYR A 95 0.73 11.14 -5.06
N ASN A 96 1.15 12.39 -4.92
CA ASN A 96 1.35 13.02 -3.61
C ASN A 96 0.05 13.05 -2.78
N GLU A 97 -1.12 13.21 -3.40
CA GLU A 97 -2.41 13.18 -2.70
C GLU A 97 -2.73 11.80 -2.11
N VAL A 98 -2.33 10.72 -2.78
CA VAL A 98 -2.45 9.35 -2.24
C VAL A 98 -1.57 9.20 -0.99
N LEU A 99 -0.31 9.64 -1.08
CA LEU A 99 0.63 9.56 0.04
C LEU A 99 0.21 10.42 1.23
N LYS A 100 -0.42 11.58 1.00
CA LYS A 100 -0.94 12.44 2.08
C LYS A 100 -2.02 11.75 2.91
N ASN A 101 -2.76 10.81 2.35
CA ASN A 101 -3.79 10.04 3.05
C ASN A 101 -3.24 8.83 3.81
N LEU A 102 -1.91 8.62 3.77
CA LEU A 102 -1.24 7.49 4.38
C LEU A 102 -0.31 7.94 5.51
N ILE A 103 -0.13 7.06 6.48
CA ILE A 103 0.93 7.12 7.50
C ILE A 103 1.75 5.84 7.43
N ILE A 104 2.98 5.92 7.93
CA ILE A 104 3.83 4.76 8.14
C ILE A 104 3.77 4.44 9.63
N ASN A 105 3.28 3.25 9.97
CA ASN A 105 3.18 2.82 11.38
C ASN A 105 4.56 2.41 11.95
N GLY A 106 4.59 2.05 13.23
CA GLY A 106 5.82 1.58 13.90
C GLY A 106 6.45 0.31 13.29
N LYS A 107 5.71 -0.43 12.45
CA LYS A 107 6.19 -1.63 11.74
C LYS A 107 6.70 -1.32 10.33
N LYS A 108 6.81 -0.05 9.95
CA LYS A 108 7.18 0.39 8.58
C LYS A 108 6.16 -0.05 7.52
N GLU A 109 4.89 -0.07 7.88
CA GLU A 109 3.79 -0.40 6.96
C GLU A 109 2.92 0.82 6.72
N TYR A 110 2.42 0.96 5.50
CA TYR A 110 1.42 1.97 5.18
C TYR A 110 0.08 1.65 5.84
N GLU A 111 -0.54 2.67 6.40
CA GLU A 111 -1.91 2.64 6.92
C GLU A 111 -2.65 3.90 6.48
N LEU A 112 -3.96 3.79 6.27
CA LEU A 112 -4.81 4.95 6.02
C LEU A 112 -4.84 5.84 7.26
N LYS A 113 -4.68 7.14 7.06
CA LYS A 113 -4.96 8.13 8.11
C LYS A 113 -6.42 7.98 8.51
N ARG A 114 -6.66 7.71 9.79
CA ARG A 114 -8.00 7.85 10.35
C ARG A 114 -8.29 9.34 10.40
N GLU A 115 -9.23 9.82 9.59
CA GLU A 115 -9.81 11.13 9.87
C GLU A 115 -10.46 11.03 11.25
N ASN A 116 -10.06 11.91 12.18
CA ASN A 116 -10.81 12.10 13.40
C ASN A 116 -12.22 12.50 12.97
N ALA A 117 -13.19 11.59 13.14
CA ALA A 117 -14.59 11.93 13.10
C ALA A 117 -14.75 13.11 14.06
N LYS A 118 -14.95 14.32 13.52
CA LYS A 118 -15.36 15.47 14.32
C LYS A 118 -16.66 15.04 14.96
N THR A 119 -16.64 14.63 16.23
CA THR A 119 -17.84 14.63 17.06
C THR A 119 -18.45 16.02 16.92
N PRO A 120 -19.72 16.15 16.50
CA PRO A 120 -20.38 17.43 16.60
C PRO A 120 -20.52 17.73 18.09
N THR A 121 -19.58 18.51 18.64
CA THR A 121 -19.77 19.18 19.93
C THR A 121 -20.94 20.13 19.71
N ASN A 122 -22.12 19.70 20.12
CA ASN A 122 -23.34 20.49 20.08
C ASN A 122 -23.18 21.68 21.07
N PRO A 123 -23.03 22.93 20.61
CA PRO A 123 -23.03 24.09 21.49
C PRO A 123 -24.47 24.63 21.54
N SER A 124 -25.34 23.95 22.28
CA SER A 124 -26.68 24.48 22.60
C SER A 124 -27.18 23.98 23.96
N LEU A 125 -26.39 24.22 25.00
CA LEU A 125 -26.88 24.29 26.39
C LEU A 125 -26.11 25.39 27.13
N ILE A 126 -26.26 26.64 26.71
CA ILE A 126 -25.95 27.80 27.56
C ILE A 126 -27.00 28.90 27.26
N SER A 127 -27.82 29.17 28.29
CA SER A 127 -28.61 30.40 28.56
C SER A 127 -29.91 30.68 27.80
N ALA A 128 -31.03 30.54 28.51
CA ALA A 128 -31.85 31.66 29.05
C ALA A 128 -32.92 31.00 29.96
N GLU A 129 -32.96 31.22 31.28
CA GLU A 129 -33.45 32.44 31.95
C GLU A 129 -34.72 33.03 31.32
#